data_AF-A0AAU9AK67-F1
#
_entry.id   AF-A0AAU9AK67-F1
#
_cell.length_a   1.000
_cell.length_b   1.000
_cell.length_c   1.000
_cell.angle_alpha   90.00
_cell.angle_beta   90.00
_cell.angle_gamma   90.00
#
_symmetry.space_group_name_H-M   'P 1'
#
loop_
_entity.id
_entity.type
_entity.pdbx_description
1 polymer ?
#
loop_
_entity_poly.entity_id
_entity_poly.type
_entity_poly.pdbx_seq_one_letter_code
_entity_poly.pdbx_strand_id
1 'polypeptide(L)'
;MSVTVTVDDPQNEAERQLSIPVFTEVLCRIVQPIAIELGLDMCDNWGTYNDVGVGETPEFFAQLDILAAAVARAHPDLREHIELRFGNVKKGMAAIVGHRPDATFCVG
;
A
#
# COMPACT_ATOMS: atom_id res chain seq x y z
N MET A 1 11.33 -10.09 5.35
CA MET A 1 10.82 -8.70 5.47
C MET A 1 9.33 -8.68 5.12
N SER A 2 8.50 -7.87 5.77
CA SER A 2 7.07 -7.75 5.44
C SER A 2 6.72 -6.27 5.34
N VAL A 3 6.13 -5.87 4.21
CA VAL A 3 5.69 -4.49 3.98
C VAL A 3 4.39 -4.28 4.70
N THR A 4 4.34 -3.24 5.52
CA THR A 4 3.18 -2.80 6.28
C THR A 4 2.88 -1.34 5.99
N VAL A 5 1.60 -0.96 6.10
CA VAL A 5 1.20 0.45 6.17
C VAL A 5 0.98 0.81 7.64
N THR A 6 1.66 1.86 8.08
CA THR A 6 1.49 2.47 9.41
C THR A 6 1.28 3.98 9.25
N VAL A 7 0.83 4.65 10.32
CA VAL A 7 0.87 6.12 10.40
C VAL A 7 2.25 6.54 10.92
N ASP A 8 2.89 7.52 10.27
CA ASP A 8 4.26 7.98 10.61
C ASP A 8 4.32 8.62 12.01
N ASP A 9 3.48 9.62 12.27
CA ASP A 9 3.35 10.30 13.57
C ASP A 9 1.94 10.10 14.16
N PRO A 10 1.66 8.93 14.79
CA PRO A 10 0.33 8.61 15.29
C PRO A 10 -0.03 9.42 16.53
N GLN A 11 -1.18 10.11 16.48
CA GLN A 11 -1.63 11.00 17.56
C GLN A 11 -2.50 10.31 18.62
N ASN A 12 -3.07 9.15 18.30
CA ASN A 12 -3.96 8.39 19.19
C ASN A 12 -3.68 6.88 19.12
N GLU A 13 -4.28 6.13 20.06
CA GLU A 13 -4.07 4.67 20.15
C GLU A 13 -4.56 3.92 18.92
N ALA A 14 -5.65 4.37 18.29
CA ALA A 14 -6.17 3.73 17.07
C ALA A 14 -5.19 3.87 15.90
N GLU A 15 -4.55 5.03 15.74
CA GLU A 15 -3.50 5.26 14.74
C GLU A 15 -2.25 4.45 15.03
N ARG A 16 -1.84 4.35 16.31
CA ARG A 16 -0.68 3.51 16.71
C ARG A 16 -0.91 2.03 16.43
N GLN A 17 -2.16 1.57 16.56
CA GLN A 17 -2.54 0.19 16.30
C GLN A 17 -2.77 -0.10 14.80
N LEU A 18 -2.78 0.94 13.95
CA LEU A 18 -2.89 0.75 12.51
C LEU A 18 -1.59 0.16 11.97
N SER A 19 -1.60 -1.14 11.76
CA SER A 19 -0.53 -1.87 11.06
C SER A 19 -1.17 -2.80 10.05
N ILE A 20 -1.21 -2.36 8.79
CA ILE A 20 -1.88 -3.08 7.71
C ILE A 20 -0.83 -3.85 6.91
N PRO A 21 -0.79 -5.19 7.00
CA PRO A 21 0.13 -5.98 6.20
C PRO A 21 -0.25 -5.91 4.71
N VAL A 22 0.69 -5.40 3.90
CA VAL A 22 0.59 -5.29 2.45
C VAL A 22 1.14 -6.55 1.79
N PHE A 23 2.44 -6.82 1.99
CA PHE A 23 3.14 -7.94 1.39
C PHE A 23 4.07 -8.67 2.34
N THR A 24 4.22 -9.96 2.08
CA THR A 24 5.36 -10.72 2.55
C THR A 24 6.53 -10.54 1.57
N GLU A 25 7.76 -10.82 2.01
CA GLU A 25 8.96 -10.76 1.15
C GLU A 25 8.79 -11.51 -0.17
N VAL A 26 8.10 -12.66 -0.13
CA VAL A 26 7.85 -13.50 -1.31
C VAL A 26 6.96 -12.76 -2.31
N LEU A 27 5.91 -12.09 -1.84
CA LEU A 27 5.03 -11.31 -2.71
C LEU A 27 5.72 -10.06 -3.25
N CYS A 28 6.56 -9.38 -2.46
CA CYS A 28 7.34 -8.24 -2.95
C CYS A 28 8.18 -8.62 -4.17
N ARG A 29 8.84 -9.79 -4.16
CA ARG A 29 9.66 -10.26 -5.29
C ARG A 29 8.86 -10.49 -6.58
N ILE A 30 7.55 -10.71 -6.48
CA ILE A 30 6.65 -10.89 -7.61
C ILE A 30 6.10 -9.55 -8.08
N VAL A 31 5.69 -8.70 -7.14
CA VAL A 31 4.95 -7.48 -7.45
C VAL A 31 5.86 -6.32 -7.81
N GLN A 32 7.04 -6.21 -7.19
CA GLN A 32 7.97 -5.10 -7.39
C GLN A 32 8.45 -4.97 -8.85
N PRO A 33 8.85 -6.05 -9.56
CA PRO A 33 9.21 -5.95 -10.97
C PRO A 33 8.08 -5.42 -11.85
N ILE A 34 6.83 -5.81 -11.55
CA ILE A 34 5.64 -5.36 -12.28
C ILE A 34 5.39 -3.86 -12.03
N ALA A 35 5.57 -3.40 -10.79
CA ALA A 35 5.46 -1.98 -10.46
C ALA A 35 6.53 -1.14 -11.20
N ILE A 36 7.77 -1.60 -11.23
CA ILE A 36 8.89 -0.95 -11.95
C ILE A 36 8.60 -0.90 -13.45
N GLU A 37 8.18 -2.02 -14.06
CA GLU A 37 7.89 -2.09 -15.49
C GLU A 37 6.78 -1.11 -15.92
N LEU A 38 5.79 -0.92 -15.05
CA LEU A 38 4.66 -0.03 -15.28
C LEU A 38 4.92 1.43 -14.86
N GLY A 39 6.08 1.73 -14.28
CA GLY A 39 6.42 3.07 -13.80
C GLY A 39 5.55 3.53 -12.63
N LEU A 40 5.13 2.61 -11.76
CA LEU A 40 4.34 2.89 -10.56
C LEU A 40 5.29 3.25 -9.40
N ASP A 41 5.80 4.48 -9.43
CA ASP A 41 6.82 5.01 -8.50
C ASP A 41 6.41 4.96 -7.01
N MET A 42 5.12 5.13 -6.70
CA MET A 42 4.63 4.96 -5.33
C MET A 42 4.55 3.48 -4.92
N CYS A 43 4.71 2.55 -5.86
CA CYS A 43 4.59 1.10 -5.71
C CYS A 43 5.88 0.29 -5.92
N ASP A 44 6.98 0.93 -6.34
CA ASP A 44 8.20 0.23 -6.79
C ASP A 44 9.29 0.04 -5.72
N ASN A 45 9.19 0.76 -4.59
CA ASN A 45 10.18 0.77 -3.51
C ASN A 45 9.57 0.51 -2.12
N TRP A 46 8.57 -0.36 -2.06
CA TRP A 46 7.99 -0.77 -0.78
C TRP A 46 8.99 -1.53 0.09
N GLY A 47 9.09 -1.15 1.36
CA GLY A 47 10.04 -1.74 2.31
C GLY A 47 11.28 -0.89 2.63
N THR A 48 11.45 0.25 1.96
CA THR A 48 12.59 1.17 2.16
C THR A 48 12.22 2.54 2.73
N TYR A 49 11.01 2.70 3.29
CA TYR A 49 10.39 3.96 3.72
C TYR A 49 9.81 4.75 2.54
N ASN A 50 8.54 4.47 2.21
CA ASN A 50 7.73 5.32 1.34
C ASN A 50 6.72 6.06 2.20
N ASP A 51 6.77 7.39 2.18
CA ASP A 51 5.81 8.25 2.86
C ASP A 51 4.72 8.66 1.87
N VAL A 52 3.46 8.37 2.20
CA VAL A 52 2.30 8.78 1.42
C VAL A 52 1.54 9.82 2.23
N GLY A 53 1.58 11.08 1.83
CA GLY A 53 0.76 12.12 2.44
C GLY A 53 -0.72 11.97 2.05
N VAL A 54 -1.63 12.50 2.87
CA VAL A 54 -3.09 12.51 2.57
C VAL A 54 -3.39 12.98 1.14
N GLY A 55 -2.70 14.03 0.66
CA GLY A 55 -2.89 14.58 -0.68
C GLY A 55 -2.50 13.64 -1.81
N GLU A 56 -1.62 12.66 -1.55
CA GLU A 56 -1.10 11.69 -2.52
C GLU A 56 -1.89 10.37 -2.47
N THR A 57 -2.73 10.16 -1.45
CA THR A 57 -3.54 8.94 -1.30
C THR A 57 -4.41 8.60 -2.51
N PRO A 58 -5.03 9.56 -3.26
CA PRO A 58 -5.78 9.22 -4.46
C PRO A 58 -4.91 8.63 -5.57
N GLU A 59 -3.71 9.17 -5.76
CA GLU A 59 -2.75 8.67 -6.75
C GLU A 59 -2.21 7.31 -6.34
N PHE A 60 -1.82 7.17 -5.06
CA PHE A 60 -1.41 5.88 -4.51
C PHE A 60 -2.47 4.81 -4.73
N PHE A 61 -3.75 5.11 -4.48
CA PHE A 61 -4.85 4.16 -4.70
C PHE A 61 -5.03 3.79 -6.16
N ALA A 62 -4.87 4.76 -7.07
CA ALA A 62 -4.92 4.49 -8.50
C ALA A 62 -3.77 3.57 -8.94
N GLN A 63 -2.56 3.80 -8.44
CA GLN A 63 -1.42 2.92 -8.72
C GLN A 63 -1.63 1.51 -8.14
N LEU A 64 -2.20 1.38 -6.94
CA LEU A 64 -2.59 0.08 -6.36
C LEU A 64 -3.56 -0.68 -7.27
N ASP A 65 -4.55 0.02 -7.85
CA ASP A 65 -5.52 -0.61 -8.75
C ASP A 65 -4.89 -1.08 -10.07
N ILE A 66 -3.98 -0.28 -10.64
CA ILE A 66 -3.21 -0.67 -11.84
C ILE A 66 -2.34 -1.89 -11.53
N LEU A 67 -1.64 -1.86 -10.39
CA LEU A 67 -0.77 -2.94 -9.95
C LEU A 67 -1.56 -4.23 -9.68
N ALA A 68 -2.70 -4.14 -9.01
CA ALA A 68 -3.58 -5.31 -8.79
C ALA A 68 -4.02 -5.93 -10.10
N ALA A 69 -4.44 -5.11 -11.07
CA ALA A 69 -4.85 -5.59 -12.38
C ALA A 69 -3.70 -6.25 -13.15
N ALA A 70 -2.50 -5.70 -13.07
CA ALA A 70 -1.31 -6.26 -13.72
C ALA A 70 -0.87 -7.58 -13.07
N VAL A 71 -0.80 -7.63 -11.75
CA VAL A 71 -0.47 -8.85 -11.01
C VAL A 71 -1.52 -9.93 -11.27
N ALA A 72 -2.81 -9.60 -11.29
CA ALA A 72 -3.86 -10.57 -11.60
C ALA A 72 -3.78 -11.14 -13.04
N ARG A 73 -3.22 -10.37 -13.99
CA ARG A 73 -2.98 -10.86 -15.36
C ARG A 73 -1.77 -11.78 -15.44
N ALA A 74 -0.68 -11.45 -14.75
CA ALA A 74 0.56 -12.22 -14.75
C ALA A 74 0.49 -13.47 -13.84
N HIS A 75 -0.20 -13.35 -12.71
CA HIS A 75 -0.35 -14.33 -11.65
C HIS A 75 -1.83 -14.44 -11.21
N PRO A 76 -2.68 -15.11 -12.01
CA PRO A 76 -4.11 -15.21 -11.72
C PRO A 76 -4.43 -15.87 -10.38
N ASP A 77 -3.54 -16.75 -9.90
CA ASP A 77 -3.61 -17.42 -8.60
C ASP A 77 -3.48 -16.46 -7.42
N LEU A 78 -2.83 -15.31 -7.61
CA LEU A 78 -2.65 -14.29 -6.58
C LEU A 78 -3.77 -13.24 -6.57
N ARG A 79 -4.67 -13.24 -7.56
CA ARG A 79 -5.67 -12.19 -7.76
C ARG A 79 -6.47 -11.87 -6.50
N GLU A 80 -7.15 -12.86 -5.93
CA GLU A 80 -8.00 -12.65 -4.75
C GLU A 80 -7.18 -12.15 -3.55
N HIS A 81 -5.94 -12.64 -3.42
CA HIS A 81 -5.05 -12.23 -2.34
C HIS A 81 -4.65 -10.76 -2.48
N ILE A 82 -4.24 -10.33 -3.67
CA ILE A 82 -3.80 -8.96 -3.94
C ILE A 82 -4.97 -7.98 -3.82
N GLU A 83 -6.13 -8.31 -4.40
CA GLU A 83 -7.33 -7.49 -4.30
C GLU A 83 -7.75 -7.29 -2.84
N LEU A 84 -7.72 -8.35 -2.02
CA LEU A 84 -8.02 -8.26 -0.59
C LEU A 84 -7.00 -7.39 0.16
N ARG A 85 -5.71 -7.59 -0.09
CA ARG A 85 -4.63 -6.85 0.59
C ARG A 85 -4.69 -5.37 0.27
N PHE A 86 -4.76 -5.02 -1.00
CA PHE A 86 -4.84 -3.63 -1.44
C PHE A 86 -6.15 -2.98 -1.02
N GLY A 87 -7.26 -3.72 -1.05
CA GLY A 87 -8.54 -3.26 -0.52
C GLY A 87 -8.45 -2.87 0.96
N ASN A 88 -7.78 -3.68 1.79
CA ASN A 88 -7.57 -3.38 3.20
C ASN A 88 -6.70 -2.14 3.42
N VAL A 89 -5.63 -1.98 2.64
CA VAL A 89 -4.77 -0.78 2.67
C VAL A 89 -5.60 0.47 2.35
N LYS A 90 -6.30 0.47 1.21
CA LYS A 90 -7.14 1.60 0.79
C LYS A 90 -8.18 1.96 1.85
N LYS A 91 -8.85 0.95 2.42
CA LYS A 91 -9.86 1.15 3.46
C LYS A 91 -9.28 1.74 4.73
N GLY A 92 -8.14 1.23 5.20
CA GLY A 92 -7.50 1.71 6.42
C GLY A 92 -6.95 3.13 6.27
N MET A 93 -6.28 3.43 5.16
CA MET A 93 -5.81 4.78 4.87
C MET A 93 -6.97 5.77 4.72
N ALA A 94 -8.04 5.41 4.00
CA ALA A 94 -9.20 6.27 3.83
C ALA A 94 -9.91 6.60 5.16
N ALA A 95 -9.92 5.66 6.11
CA ALA A 95 -10.48 5.90 7.45
C ALA A 95 -9.69 6.96 8.23
N ILE A 96 -8.35 6.96 8.11
CA ILE A 96 -7.50 7.98 8.73
C ILE A 96 -7.63 9.32 8.00
N VAL A 97 -7.56 9.32 6.66
CA VAL A 97 -7.69 10.53 5.83
C VAL A 97 -8.98 11.29 6.13
N GLY A 98 -10.09 10.59 6.39
CA GLY A 98 -11.38 11.22 6.72
C GLY A 98 -11.39 12.01 8.04
N HIS A 99 -10.38 11.83 8.90
CA HIS A 99 -10.33 12.42 10.24
C HIS A 99 -9.02 13.18 10.53
N ARG A 100 -7.94 12.91 9.78
CA ARG A 100 -6.61 13.55 9.89
C ARG A 100 -6.11 13.99 8.50
N PRO A 101 -6.35 15.26 8.11
CA PRO A 101 -5.94 15.77 6.81
C PRO A 101 -4.42 16.01 6.70
N ASP A 102 -3.71 15.98 7.83
CA ASP A 102 -2.25 16.17 7.96
C ASP A 102 -1.50 14.84 8.16
N ALA A 103 -2.19 13.70 8.11
CA ALA A 103 -1.56 12.40 8.28
C ALA A 103 -0.63 12.04 7.10
N THR A 104 0.45 11.35 7.45
CA THR A 104 1.37 10.70 6.53
C THR A 104 1.43 9.22 6.88
N PHE A 105 1.47 8.37 5.85
CA PHE A 105 1.54 6.93 6.01
C PHE A 105 2.90 6.41 5.59
N CYS A 106 3.54 5.59 6.42
CA CYS A 106 4.73 4.85 6.03
C CYS A 106 4.31 3.52 5.39
N VAL A 107 4.89 3.21 4.23
CA VAL A 107 4.74 1.92 3.53
C VAL A 107 6.10 1.21 3.53
N GLY A 108 6.33 0.41 4.57
CA GLY A 108 7.63 -0.19 4.91
C GLY A 108 7.51 -1.55 5.57
#